data_AF-M3GBD0-F1
#
_entry.id   AF-M3GBD0-F1
#
_cell.length_a   1.000
_cell.length_b   1.000
_cell.length_c   1.000
_cell.angle_alpha   90.00
_cell.angle_beta   90.00
_cell.angle_gamma   90.00
#
_symmetry.space_group_name_H-M   'P 1'
#
loop_
_entity.id
_entity.type
_entity.pdbx_description
1 polymer ?
#
loop_
_entity_poly.entity_id
_entity_poly.type
_entity_poly.pdbx_seq_one_letter_code
_entity_poly.pdbx_strand_id
1 'polypeptide(L)'
;MKYSIFIIFFLLSFLIECASGHRFEKKQTLKSLDVVLQEVSDLLKKQIEVNGKTFSPEKKNTFKLAVLPLFNESGAITILGTTISSRLLSKMYDPGKIVLVEKSQLGRLIDEQSFQKSGLILSNQNLEIGRLSGADLILLGTVQFDDQSFLLQLRVVSLQSGEILAVAESVFDSDDSLYNQYRSVKP
;
A
#
# COMPACT_ATOMS: atom_id res chain seq x y z
N MET A 1 48.34 -30.55 39.24
CA MET A 1 48.35 -29.08 39.41
C MET A 1 48.75 -28.35 38.11
N LYS A 2 48.10 -28.63 36.96
CA LYS A 2 48.39 -27.96 35.66
C LYS A 2 47.17 -27.29 35.02
N TYR A 3 45.98 -27.44 35.58
CA TYR A 3 44.74 -26.86 35.02
C TYR A 3 44.30 -25.54 35.68
N SER A 4 44.88 -25.16 36.82
CA SER A 4 44.50 -23.92 37.53
C SER A 4 45.10 -22.65 36.92
N ILE A 5 46.17 -22.76 36.14
CA ILE A 5 46.83 -21.62 35.46
C ILE A 5 46.15 -21.29 34.13
N PHE A 6 45.51 -22.27 33.48
CA PHE A 6 44.85 -22.05 32.19
C PHE A 6 43.48 -21.37 32.33
N ILE A 7 42.81 -21.52 33.49
CA ILE A 7 41.50 -20.89 33.75
C ILE A 7 41.64 -19.39 34.02
N ILE A 8 42.76 -18.93 34.59
CA ILE A 8 43.00 -17.50 34.84
C ILE A 8 43.34 -16.76 33.54
N PHE A 9 43.90 -17.43 32.54
CA PHE A 9 44.21 -16.81 31.24
C PHE A 9 42.96 -16.70 30.33
N PHE A 10 41.94 -17.53 30.54
CA PHE A 10 40.68 -17.49 29.78
C PHE A 10 39.68 -16.46 30.33
N LEU A 11 39.88 -15.96 31.55
CA LEU A 11 39.04 -14.95 32.19
C LEU A 11 39.49 -13.49 31.91
N LEU A 12 40.64 -13.29 31.23
CA LEU A 12 41.13 -11.96 30.87
C LEU A 12 40.82 -11.53 29.43
N SER A 13 40.18 -12.38 28.63
CA SER A 13 39.83 -12.10 27.23
C SER A 13 38.39 -11.61 27.02
N PHE A 14 37.63 -11.33 28.09
CA PHE A 14 36.21 -10.94 27.99
C PHE A 14 35.91 -9.44 28.16
N LEU A 15 36.92 -8.56 28.07
CA LEU A 15 36.73 -7.11 28.25
C LEU A 15 37.33 -6.24 27.13
N ILE A 16 37.28 -6.69 25.88
CA ILE A 16 37.51 -5.79 24.73
C ILE A 16 36.50 -6.09 23.62
N GLU A 17 35.25 -5.70 23.84
CA GLU A 17 34.30 -5.51 22.74
C GLU A 17 33.35 -4.36 23.07
N CYS A 18 33.96 -3.19 23.20
CA CYS A 18 33.28 -1.90 23.11
C CYS A 18 34.22 -0.95 22.37
N ALA A 19 34.20 -1.02 21.03
CA ALA A 19 34.76 0.06 20.21
C ALA A 19 34.14 0.03 18.82
N SER A 20 33.31 1.05 18.58
CA SER A 20 32.89 1.57 17.28
C SER A 20 32.19 0.60 16.32
N GLY A 21 30.97 0.22 16.68
CA GLY A 21 29.93 0.13 15.65
C GLY A 21 29.65 1.53 15.13
N HIS A 22 30.40 1.98 14.13
CA HIS A 22 30.04 3.15 13.35
C HIS A 22 28.69 2.82 12.69
N ARG A 23 27.60 3.27 13.31
CA ARG A 23 26.28 3.32 12.71
C ARG A 23 26.44 4.22 11.49
N PHE A 24 26.69 3.61 10.33
CA PHE A 24 26.41 4.26 9.06
C PHE A 24 24.90 4.49 9.07
N GLU A 25 24.46 5.63 9.62
CA GLU A 25 23.26 6.28 9.15
C GLU A 25 23.52 6.61 7.69
N LYS A 26 23.25 5.61 6.84
CA LYS A 26 23.02 5.84 5.44
C LYS A 26 21.78 6.73 5.44
N LYS A 27 22.00 8.04 5.31
CA LYS A 27 20.95 9.02 5.05
C LYS A 27 20.37 8.65 3.70
N GLN A 28 19.48 7.66 3.70
CA GLN A 28 18.79 7.20 2.52
C GLN A 28 17.87 8.33 2.15
N THR A 29 18.23 9.09 1.12
CA THR A 29 17.38 10.15 0.58
C THR A 29 16.02 9.52 0.29
N LEU A 30 15.00 9.93 1.03
CA LEU A 30 13.65 9.42 0.80
C LEU A 30 13.27 9.72 -0.65
N LYS A 31 12.55 8.77 -1.26
CA LYS A 31 12.15 8.89 -2.66
C LYS A 31 11.02 9.91 -2.78
N SER A 32 10.95 10.61 -3.90
CA SER A 32 9.80 11.46 -4.19
C SER A 32 8.54 10.63 -4.39
N LEU A 33 7.38 11.25 -4.18
CA LEU A 33 6.07 10.63 -4.41
C LEU A 33 5.99 10.01 -5.82
N ASP A 34 6.50 10.70 -6.84
CA ASP A 34 6.45 10.26 -8.25
C ASP A 34 7.14 8.93 -8.49
N VAL A 35 8.34 8.77 -7.92
CA VAL A 35 9.13 7.54 -8.02
C VAL A 35 8.40 6.42 -7.27
N VAL A 36 7.93 6.71 -6.05
CA VAL A 36 7.18 5.73 -5.26
C VAL A 36 5.91 5.27 -5.97
N LEU A 37 5.12 6.19 -6.56
CA LEU A 37 3.91 5.84 -7.29
C LEU A 37 4.20 4.98 -8.52
N GLN A 38 5.35 5.16 -9.18
CA GLN A 38 5.76 4.28 -10.27
C GLN A 38 6.08 2.88 -9.77
N GLU A 39 6.94 2.78 -8.75
CA GLU A 39 7.38 1.50 -8.19
C GLU A 39 6.21 0.67 -7.64
N VAL A 40 5.31 1.29 -6.88
CA VAL A 40 4.13 0.58 -6.33
C VAL A 40 3.17 0.18 -7.44
N SER A 41 2.99 0.99 -8.49
CA SER A 41 2.10 0.63 -9.61
C SER A 41 2.62 -0.58 -10.37
N ASP A 42 3.92 -0.63 -10.66
CA ASP A 42 4.55 -1.75 -11.36
C ASP A 42 4.47 -3.04 -10.51
N LEU A 43 4.69 -2.90 -9.20
CA LEU A 43 4.55 -4.00 -8.25
C LEU A 43 3.10 -4.52 -8.18
N LEU A 44 2.11 -3.64 -8.09
CA LEU A 44 0.69 -4.01 -8.03
C LEU A 44 0.26 -4.70 -9.33
N LYS A 45 0.61 -4.16 -10.51
CA LYS A 45 0.30 -4.77 -11.81
C LYS A 45 0.87 -6.19 -11.91
N LYS A 46 2.12 -6.38 -11.50
CA LYS A 46 2.77 -7.69 -11.49
C LYS A 46 2.02 -8.69 -10.61
N GLN A 47 1.62 -8.29 -9.41
CA GLN A 47 0.86 -9.16 -8.51
C GLN A 47 -0.53 -9.49 -9.03
N ILE A 48 -1.25 -8.50 -9.61
CA ILE A 48 -2.55 -8.72 -10.26
C ILE A 48 -2.41 -9.76 -11.39
N GLU A 49 -1.37 -9.66 -12.22
CA GLU A 49 -1.15 -10.61 -13.32
C GLU A 49 -0.88 -12.04 -12.82
N VAL A 50 -0.09 -12.17 -11.75
CA VAL A 50 0.27 -13.47 -11.17
C VAL A 50 -0.95 -14.10 -10.48
N ASN A 51 -1.64 -13.34 -9.64
CA ASN A 51 -2.72 -13.85 -8.79
C ASN A 51 -4.06 -13.94 -9.55
N GLY A 52 -4.32 -13.02 -10.48
CA GLY A 52 -5.58 -12.98 -11.23
C GLY A 52 -5.85 -14.24 -12.08
N LYS A 53 -4.80 -14.95 -12.51
CA LYS A 53 -4.92 -16.23 -13.25
C LYS A 53 -5.44 -17.38 -12.38
N THR A 54 -5.28 -17.28 -11.06
CA THR A 54 -5.69 -18.31 -10.09
C THR A 54 -7.14 -18.12 -9.65
N PHE A 55 -7.64 -16.87 -9.65
CA PHE A 55 -8.95 -16.52 -9.08
C PHE A 55 -10.11 -16.45 -10.06
N SER A 56 -9.84 -16.35 -11.37
CA SER A 56 -10.89 -16.32 -12.39
C SER A 56 -11.00 -17.70 -13.07
N PRO A 57 -12.00 -18.54 -12.72
CA PRO A 57 -12.18 -19.87 -13.34
C PRO A 57 -12.50 -19.76 -14.84
N GLU A 58 -13.04 -18.62 -15.28
CA GLU A 58 -13.08 -18.22 -16.67
C GLU A 58 -11.84 -17.37 -16.95
N LYS A 59 -10.99 -17.76 -17.91
CA LYS A 59 -9.74 -17.05 -18.31
C LYS A 59 -10.01 -15.60 -18.73
N LYS A 60 -10.25 -14.72 -17.77
CA LYS A 60 -10.41 -13.29 -18.01
C LYS A 60 -9.02 -12.69 -18.10
N ASN A 61 -8.62 -12.35 -19.32
CA ASN A 61 -7.31 -11.74 -19.58
C ASN A 61 -7.25 -10.27 -19.14
N THR A 62 -8.40 -9.66 -18.84
CA THR A 62 -8.51 -8.22 -18.58
C THR A 62 -9.44 -7.96 -17.39
N PHE A 63 -8.93 -7.21 -16.40
CA PHE A 63 -9.68 -6.81 -15.21
C PHE A 63 -10.16 -5.37 -15.31
N LYS A 64 -11.40 -5.11 -14.94
CA LYS A 64 -11.93 -3.77 -14.72
C LYS A 64 -11.56 -3.29 -13.32
N LEU A 65 -10.73 -2.27 -13.21
CA LEU A 65 -10.20 -1.76 -11.95
C LEU A 65 -10.80 -0.40 -11.60
N ALA A 66 -11.35 -0.33 -10.40
CA ALA A 66 -11.75 0.90 -9.74
C ALA A 66 -10.64 1.38 -8.79
N VAL A 67 -10.37 2.68 -8.72
CA VAL A 67 -9.42 3.26 -7.76
C VAL A 67 -10.17 4.22 -6.84
N LEU A 68 -10.17 3.93 -5.54
CA LEU A 68 -10.81 4.78 -4.55
C LEU A 68 -9.87 5.85 -3.99
N PRO A 69 -10.40 6.98 -3.48
CA PRO A 69 -9.62 7.90 -2.67
C PRO A 69 -8.95 7.18 -1.50
N LEU A 70 -7.70 7.53 -1.22
CA LEU A 70 -6.99 7.01 -0.06
C LEU A 70 -7.42 7.73 1.21
N PHE A 71 -7.45 6.99 2.32
CA PHE A 71 -7.73 7.54 3.64
C PHE A 71 -6.43 7.90 4.35
N ASN A 72 -6.50 8.79 5.33
CA ASN A 72 -5.44 8.90 6.32
C ASN A 72 -5.66 7.97 7.52
N GLU A 73 -4.76 8.00 8.50
CA GLU A 73 -4.86 7.19 9.73
C GLU A 73 -6.13 7.47 10.55
N SER A 74 -6.73 8.66 10.40
CA SER A 74 -8.01 9.01 11.03
C SER A 74 -9.24 8.51 10.25
N GLY A 75 -9.03 7.88 9.10
CA GLY A 75 -10.11 7.44 8.21
C GLY A 75 -10.78 8.58 7.44
N ALA A 76 -10.09 9.71 7.26
CA ALA A 76 -10.57 10.86 6.49
C ALA A 76 -9.97 10.87 5.08
N ILE A 77 -10.74 11.35 4.11
CA ILE A 77 -10.25 11.58 2.74
C ILE A 77 -9.64 12.97 2.68
N THR A 78 -8.35 13.04 2.43
CA THR A 78 -7.59 14.29 2.32
C THR A 78 -7.42 14.70 0.86
N ILE A 79 -7.01 15.94 0.61
CA ILE A 79 -6.60 16.35 -0.74
C ILE A 79 -5.44 15.47 -1.22
N LEU A 80 -4.46 15.18 -0.36
CA LEU A 80 -3.33 14.31 -0.71
C LEU A 80 -3.79 12.89 -1.11
N GLY A 81 -4.67 12.29 -0.31
CA GLY A 81 -5.21 10.95 -0.62
C GLY A 81 -5.98 10.93 -1.95
N THR A 82 -6.70 12.00 -2.27
CA THR A 82 -7.35 12.16 -3.58
C THR A 82 -6.31 12.31 -4.69
N THR A 83 -5.31 13.18 -4.52
CA THR A 83 -4.22 13.40 -5.49
C THR A 83 -3.50 12.09 -5.81
N ILE A 84 -3.12 11.32 -4.79
CA ILE A 84 -2.43 10.04 -4.98
C ILE A 84 -3.33 9.05 -5.73
N SER A 85 -4.59 8.90 -5.33
CA SER A 85 -5.53 7.98 -6.01
C SER A 85 -5.72 8.34 -7.49
N SER A 86 -5.83 9.63 -7.83
CA SER A 86 -5.94 10.09 -9.22
C SER A 86 -4.68 9.78 -10.04
N ARG A 87 -3.50 9.91 -9.45
CA ARG A 87 -2.23 9.60 -10.12
C ARG A 87 -2.03 8.09 -10.29
N LEU A 88 -2.42 7.31 -9.29
CA LEU A 88 -2.45 5.84 -9.37
C LEU A 88 -3.42 5.38 -10.45
N LEU A 89 -4.60 5.99 -10.59
CA LEU A 89 -5.55 5.67 -11.65
C LEU A 89 -4.86 5.69 -13.03
N SER A 90 -4.19 6.79 -13.38
CA SER A 90 -3.44 6.89 -14.64
C SER A 90 -2.30 5.87 -14.74
N LYS A 91 -1.55 5.64 -13.67
CA LYS A 91 -0.43 4.69 -13.67
C LYS A 91 -0.86 3.23 -13.73
N MET A 92 -2.05 2.90 -13.24
CA MET A 92 -2.60 1.54 -13.27
C MET A 92 -3.20 1.15 -14.62
N TYR A 93 -3.37 2.09 -15.55
CA TYR A 93 -3.77 1.77 -16.93
C TYR A 93 -2.77 0.80 -17.56
N ASP A 94 -3.27 -0.34 -18.05
CA ASP A 94 -2.47 -1.36 -18.73
C ASP A 94 -3.35 -2.05 -19.79
N PRO A 95 -3.38 -1.53 -21.03
CA PRO A 95 -4.24 -2.06 -22.09
C PRO A 95 -4.10 -3.57 -22.25
N GLY A 96 -5.23 -4.27 -22.28
CA GLY A 96 -5.28 -5.73 -22.40
C GLY A 96 -5.17 -6.49 -21.07
N LYS A 97 -4.72 -5.85 -19.98
CA LYS A 97 -4.67 -6.46 -18.63
C LYS A 97 -5.57 -5.74 -17.62
N ILE A 98 -5.61 -4.41 -17.66
CA ILE A 98 -6.38 -3.55 -16.76
C ILE A 98 -7.12 -2.48 -17.55
N VAL A 99 -8.45 -2.47 -17.43
CA VAL A 99 -9.32 -1.40 -17.91
C VAL A 99 -9.79 -0.60 -16.71
N LEU A 100 -9.66 0.71 -16.77
CA LEU A 100 -10.06 1.57 -15.66
C LEU A 100 -11.56 1.85 -15.72
N VAL A 101 -12.20 1.89 -14.56
CA VAL A 101 -13.59 2.34 -14.43
C VAL A 101 -13.67 3.58 -13.55
N GLU A 102 -14.53 4.50 -13.95
CA GLU A 102 -14.75 5.74 -13.22
C GLU A 102 -15.48 5.50 -11.91
N LYS A 103 -15.16 6.32 -10.90
CA LYS A 103 -15.77 6.25 -9.57
C LYS A 103 -17.30 6.40 -9.64
N SER A 104 -17.80 7.24 -10.54
CA SER A 104 -19.25 7.46 -10.76
C SER A 104 -19.99 6.19 -11.20
N GLN A 105 -19.29 5.22 -11.78
CA GLN A 105 -19.84 3.94 -12.21
C GLN A 105 -19.94 2.92 -11.08
N LEU A 106 -19.36 3.20 -9.91
CA LEU A 106 -19.33 2.26 -8.79
C LEU A 106 -20.65 2.20 -8.00
N GLY A 107 -21.63 3.05 -8.34
CA GLY A 107 -22.96 3.05 -7.72
C GLY A 107 -22.90 3.18 -6.19
N ARG A 108 -23.78 2.46 -5.48
CA ARG A 108 -23.93 2.47 -4.01
C ARG A 108 -22.71 1.97 -3.22
N LEU A 109 -21.66 1.42 -3.86
CA LEU A 109 -20.41 0.96 -3.18
C LEU A 109 -19.78 2.02 -2.29
N ILE A 110 -19.89 3.28 -2.71
CA ILE A 110 -19.21 4.40 -2.06
C ILE A 110 -19.99 4.90 -0.85
N ASP A 111 -21.27 4.55 -0.77
CA ASP A 111 -22.23 5.09 0.19
C ASP A 111 -22.43 4.19 1.43
N GLU A 112 -21.77 3.04 1.54
CA GLU A 112 -21.74 2.20 2.77
C GLU A 112 -20.58 2.65 3.70
N GLN A 113 -20.73 3.86 4.26
CA GLN A 113 -19.80 4.64 5.11
C GLN A 113 -18.30 4.32 4.92
N SER A 114 -17.79 4.62 3.73
CA SER A 114 -16.37 4.49 3.34
C SER A 114 -15.76 3.09 3.54
N PHE A 115 -16.55 2.02 3.55
CA PHE A 115 -16.16 0.59 3.59
C PHE A 115 -15.05 0.14 4.59
N GLN A 116 -15.28 0.13 5.90
CA GLN A 116 -15.56 1.32 6.70
C GLN A 116 -14.21 1.95 7.03
N LYS A 117 -13.91 3.05 6.34
CA LYS A 117 -12.67 3.82 6.37
C LYS A 117 -11.40 2.98 6.13
N SER A 118 -11.53 1.94 5.27
CA SER A 118 -10.51 1.11 4.59
C SER A 118 -9.91 -0.15 5.25
N GLY A 119 -10.43 -0.63 6.39
CA GLY A 119 -10.01 -1.91 7.02
C GLY A 119 -10.92 -3.11 6.72
N LEU A 120 -11.20 -3.41 5.45
CA LEU A 120 -12.27 -4.29 4.92
C LEU A 120 -12.67 -5.54 5.77
N ILE A 121 -13.95 -5.62 6.20
CA ILE A 121 -14.63 -6.89 6.59
C ILE A 121 -15.62 -7.26 5.48
N LEU A 122 -15.44 -8.44 4.89
CA LEU A 122 -16.31 -8.95 3.84
C LEU A 122 -17.27 -9.98 4.43
N SER A 123 -18.54 -9.59 4.56
CA SER A 123 -19.62 -10.50 4.95
C SER A 123 -20.29 -11.07 3.70
N ASN A 124 -21.02 -12.18 3.86
CA ASN A 124 -21.68 -12.92 2.78
C ASN A 124 -22.68 -12.10 1.94
N GLN A 125 -23.02 -10.87 2.36
CA GLN A 125 -23.87 -9.93 1.63
C GLN A 125 -23.15 -9.21 0.47
N ASN A 126 -21.83 -9.30 0.37
CA ASN A 126 -21.02 -8.45 -0.54
C ASN A 126 -20.89 -8.95 -2.00
N LEU A 127 -21.41 -10.14 -2.33
CA LEU A 127 -21.45 -10.67 -3.69
C LEU A 127 -22.39 -9.89 -4.61
N GLU A 128 -23.42 -9.23 -4.07
CA GLU A 128 -24.36 -8.42 -4.86
C GLU A 128 -23.78 -7.06 -5.26
N ILE A 129 -22.85 -6.52 -4.45
CA ILE A 129 -22.32 -5.17 -4.67
C ILE A 129 -21.36 -5.13 -5.86
N GLY A 130 -20.52 -6.16 -6.03
CA GLY A 130 -19.63 -6.29 -7.19
C GLY A 130 -20.38 -6.39 -8.53
N ARG A 131 -21.62 -6.91 -8.53
CA ARG A 131 -22.46 -6.99 -9.73
C ARG A 131 -22.99 -5.63 -10.20
N LEU A 132 -23.09 -4.65 -9.30
CA LEU A 132 -23.71 -3.35 -9.57
C LEU A 132 -22.73 -2.29 -10.08
N SER A 133 -21.43 -2.45 -9.82
CA SER A 133 -20.39 -1.46 -10.15
C SER A 133 -19.72 -1.65 -11.51
N GLY A 134 -19.89 -2.83 -12.11
CA GLY A 134 -19.21 -3.22 -13.34
C GLY A 134 -17.69 -3.33 -13.22
N ALA A 135 -17.13 -3.22 -12.00
CA ALA A 135 -15.71 -3.42 -11.69
C ALA A 135 -15.45 -4.87 -11.26
N ASP A 136 -14.28 -5.40 -11.62
CA ASP A 136 -13.81 -6.70 -11.12
C ASP A 136 -12.98 -6.52 -9.85
N LEU A 137 -12.15 -5.48 -9.85
CA LEU A 137 -11.16 -5.20 -8.82
C LEU A 137 -11.34 -3.79 -8.27
N ILE A 138 -10.94 -3.61 -7.01
CA ILE A 138 -10.90 -2.30 -6.37
C ILE A 138 -9.54 -2.07 -5.72
N LEU A 139 -8.95 -0.90 -5.96
CA LEU A 139 -7.74 -0.41 -5.31
C LEU A 139 -8.13 0.57 -4.20
N LEU A 140 -7.66 0.28 -2.99
CA LEU A 140 -7.82 1.09 -1.79
C LEU A 140 -6.49 1.19 -1.04
N GLY A 141 -6.41 2.12 -0.09
CA GLY A 141 -5.22 2.27 0.73
C GLY A 141 -5.24 3.46 1.66
N THR A 142 -4.14 3.62 2.38
CA THR A 142 -3.91 4.66 3.38
C THR A 142 -2.65 5.46 3.08
N VAL A 143 -2.67 6.74 3.45
CA VAL A 143 -1.50 7.62 3.50
C VAL A 143 -1.38 8.18 4.90
N GLN A 144 -0.30 7.84 5.61
CA GLN A 144 -0.06 8.27 6.98
C GLN A 144 1.18 9.15 7.01
N PHE A 145 1.10 10.26 7.75
CA PHE A 145 2.26 11.11 8.01
C PHE A 145 3.10 10.54 9.17
N ASP A 146 4.40 10.41 8.96
CA ASP A 146 5.38 9.96 9.95
C ASP A 146 6.57 10.94 9.98
N ASP A 147 6.42 11.96 10.83
CA ASP A 147 7.35 13.07 11.13
C ASP A 147 7.85 13.89 9.92
N GLN A 148 8.70 13.32 9.06
CA GLN A 148 9.27 13.97 7.88
C GLN A 148 8.93 13.22 6.59
N SER A 149 8.04 12.24 6.66
CA SER A 149 7.75 11.34 5.56
C SER A 149 6.29 10.90 5.56
N PHE A 150 5.91 10.21 4.50
CA PHE A 150 4.62 9.55 4.41
C PHE A 150 4.79 8.06 4.18
N LEU A 151 4.04 7.27 4.94
CA LEU A 151 3.82 5.85 4.69
C LEU A 151 2.60 5.68 3.77
N LEU A 152 2.81 5.05 2.62
CA LEU A 152 1.78 4.69 1.66
C LEU A 152 1.54 3.19 1.71
N GLN A 153 0.31 2.77 1.98
CA GLN A 153 -0.11 1.37 1.96
C GLN A 153 -1.27 1.18 1.00
N LEU A 154 -1.15 0.24 0.07
CA LEU A 154 -2.12 -0.01 -1.00
C LEU A 154 -2.49 -1.50 -1.04
N ARG A 155 -3.75 -1.77 -1.40
CA ARG A 155 -4.28 -3.12 -1.60
C ARG A 155 -5.22 -3.14 -2.79
N VAL A 156 -5.19 -4.23 -3.55
CA VAL A 156 -6.13 -4.50 -4.65
C VAL A 156 -6.94 -5.73 -4.27
N VAL A 157 -8.27 -5.61 -4.34
CA VAL A 157 -9.22 -6.62 -3.84
C VAL A 157 -10.16 -7.05 -4.96
N SER A 158 -10.41 -8.35 -5.03
CA SER A 158 -11.44 -8.94 -5.89
C SER A 158 -12.82 -8.61 -5.34
N LEU A 159 -13.68 -7.95 -6.11
CA LEU A 159 -15.06 -7.70 -5.71
C LEU A 159 -15.93 -8.96 -5.74
N GLN A 160 -15.48 -10.00 -6.46
CA GLN A 160 -16.19 -11.27 -6.55
C GLN A 160 -15.92 -12.17 -5.35
N SER A 161 -14.66 -12.32 -4.94
CA SER A 161 -14.27 -13.24 -3.87
C SER A 161 -13.94 -12.54 -2.55
N GLY A 162 -13.65 -11.24 -2.60
CA GLY A 162 -13.19 -10.49 -1.45
C GLY A 162 -11.69 -10.65 -1.14
N GLU A 163 -10.96 -11.43 -1.92
CA GLU A 163 -9.54 -11.70 -1.65
C GLU A 163 -8.64 -10.56 -2.11
N ILE A 164 -7.53 -10.39 -1.37
CA ILE A 164 -6.49 -9.42 -1.71
C ILE A 164 -5.59 -10.04 -2.80
N LEU A 165 -5.59 -9.43 -3.98
CA LEU A 165 -4.78 -9.86 -5.13
C LEU A 165 -3.41 -9.19 -5.19
N ALA A 166 -3.27 -7.99 -4.63
CA ALA A 166 -2.01 -7.29 -4.63
C ALA A 166 -1.89 -6.37 -3.41
N VAL A 167 -0.67 -6.23 -2.91
CA VAL A 167 -0.32 -5.30 -1.83
C VAL A 167 0.94 -4.52 -2.19
N ALA A 168 1.01 -3.27 -1.75
CA ALA A 168 2.23 -2.48 -1.82
C ALA A 168 2.34 -1.58 -0.59
N GLU A 169 3.56 -1.42 -0.09
CA GLU A 169 3.90 -0.50 0.98
C GLU A 169 5.19 0.23 0.59
N SER A 170 5.23 1.54 0.82
CA SER A 170 6.42 2.34 0.56
C SER A 170 6.40 3.63 1.37
N VAL A 171 7.58 4.22 1.56
CA VAL A 171 7.76 5.50 2.24
C VAL A 171 8.24 6.55 1.22
N PHE A 172 7.64 7.72 1.22
CA PHE A 172 8.05 8.85 0.39
C PHE A 172 8.30 10.11 1.21
N ASP A 173 9.16 10.98 0.67
CA ASP A 173 9.56 12.22 1.32
C ASP A 173 8.37 13.20 1.45
N SER A 174 8.31 13.92 2.57
CA SER A 174 7.32 14.99 2.76
C SER A 174 7.90 16.33 2.37
N ASP A 175 7.07 17.18 1.78
CA ASP A 175 7.34 18.62 1.62
C ASP A 175 6.12 19.44 2.12
N ASP A 176 6.27 20.76 2.19
CA ASP A 176 5.22 21.66 2.66
C ASP A 176 3.93 21.53 1.84
N SER A 177 4.04 21.29 0.53
CA SER A 177 2.88 21.15 -0.35
C SER A 177 2.12 19.86 -0.07
N LEU A 178 2.82 18.73 0.02
CA LEU A 178 2.24 17.42 0.31
C LEU A 178 1.62 17.41 1.71
N TYR A 179 2.28 18.02 2.67
CA TYR A 179 1.79 18.13 4.03
C TYR A 179 0.56 19.03 4.17
N ASN A 180 0.50 20.15 3.46
CA ASN A 180 -0.69 20.99 3.42
C ASN A 180 -1.88 20.26 2.77
N GLN A 181 -1.64 19.50 1.70
CA GLN A 181 -2.66 18.65 1.09
C GLN A 181 -3.12 17.53 2.04
N TYR A 182 -2.21 16.96 2.83
CA TYR A 182 -2.50 15.93 3.80
C TYR A 182 -3.44 16.43 4.91
N ARG A 183 -3.22 17.63 5.45
CA ARG A 183 -4.09 18.18 6.51
C ARG A 183 -5.45 18.66 6.02
N SER A 184 -5.61 18.86 4.71
CA SER A 184 -6.84 19.38 4.11
C SER A 184 -7.84 18.25 3.87
N VAL A 185 -8.80 18.09 4.76
CA VAL A 185 -9.87 17.09 4.66
C VAL A 185 -10.94 17.57 3.69
N LYS A 186 -11.39 16.70 2.77
CA LYS A 186 -12.57 16.99 1.94
C LYS A 186 -13.84 16.85 2.79
N PRO A 187 -14.79 17.80 2.70
CA PRO A 187 -16.07 17.71 3.37
C PRO A 187 -16.92 16.54 2.86
#